data_AF-A0A6L9LAI1-F1
#
_entry.id   AF-A0A6L9LAI1-F1
#
_cell.length_a   1.000
_cell.length_b   1.000
_cell.length_c   1.000
_cell.angle_alpha   90.00
_cell.angle_beta   90.00
_cell.angle_gamma   90.00
#
_symmetry.space_group_name_H-M   'P 1'
#
loop_
_entity.id
_entity.type
_entity.pdbx_description
1 polymer ?
#
loop_
_entity_poly.entity_id
_entity_poly.type
_entity_poly.pdbx_seq_one_letter_code
_entity_poly.pdbx_strand_id
1 'polypeptide(L)' 'MACSLGFDSLVDALDFLFWGYEDHELMPQGVYDLFTDKATVYDHAGQFVGGLSLEAIRTIAKEYLNTFKPFANLIRLSDG' A
#
# COMPACT_ATOMS: atom_id res chain seq x y z
N MET A 1 11.26 3.65 32.09
CA MET A 1 11.09 4.36 30.80
C MET A 1 10.71 3.31 29.78
N ALA A 2 9.54 3.44 29.16
CA ALA A 2 9.06 2.48 28.19
C ALA A 2 9.85 2.66 26.88
N CYS A 3 10.61 1.65 26.49
CA CYS A 3 11.29 1.60 25.21
C CYS A 3 10.22 1.48 24.12
N SER A 4 9.91 2.56 23.41
CA SER A 4 9.12 2.45 22.18
C SER A 4 10.03 1.87 21.10
N LEU A 5 9.93 0.55 20.91
CA LEU A 5 10.17 -0.20 19.68
C LEU A 5 11.11 0.49 18.66
N GLY A 6 12.42 0.41 18.87
CA GLY A 6 13.41 0.61 17.80
C GLY A 6 13.69 2.04 17.31
N PHE A 7 13.20 3.09 17.98
CA PHE A 7 13.51 4.48 17.62
C PHE A 7 14.57 5.10 18.53
N ASP A 8 15.52 5.81 17.95
CA ASP A 8 16.63 6.45 18.67
C ASP A 8 16.20 7.76 19.35
N SER A 9 15.09 8.37 18.89
CA SER A 9 14.54 9.58 19.50
C SER A 9 13.02 9.73 19.31
N LEU A 10 12.40 10.64 20.09
CA LEU A 10 11.01 11.02 19.89
C LEU A 10 10.77 11.65 18.51
N VAL A 11 11.75 12.42 18.01
CA VAL A 11 11.67 13.04 16.68
C VAL A 11 11.63 11.95 15.61
N ASP A 12 12.51 10.96 15.72
CA ASP A 12 12.58 9.80 14.83
C ASP A 12 11.27 8.98 14.83
N ALA A 13 10.68 8.76 16.02
CA ALA A 13 9.38 8.10 16.13
C ALA A 13 8.24 8.93 15.49
N LEU A 14 8.28 10.26 15.59
CA LEU A 14 7.28 11.14 14.98
C LEU A 14 7.46 11.23 13.47
N ASP A 15 8.69 11.32 12.98
CA ASP A 15 9.01 11.32 11.55
C ASP A 15 8.56 9.99 10.92
N PHE A 16 8.84 8.85 11.57
CA PHE A 16 8.29 7.57 11.14
C PHE A 16 6.76 7.55 11.15
N LEU A 17 6.12 8.10 12.18
CA LEU A 17 4.66 8.09 12.28
C LEU A 17 4.00 8.93 11.18
N PHE A 18 4.60 10.06 10.82
CA PHE A 18 4.02 11.00 9.85
C PHE A 18 4.47 10.77 8.42
N TRP A 19 5.70 10.31 8.19
CA TRP A 19 6.31 10.14 6.86
C TRP A 19 6.68 8.69 6.52
N GLY A 20 6.65 7.79 7.50
CA GLY A 20 6.96 6.37 7.29
C GLY A 20 8.44 6.10 7.07
N TYR A 21 8.77 4.84 6.77
CA TYR A 21 10.09 4.44 6.29
C TYR A 21 10.15 4.79 4.79
N GLU A 22 10.82 5.89 4.44
CA GLU A 22 11.09 6.22 3.03
C GLU A 22 12.26 5.39 2.52
N ASP A 23 12.04 4.09 2.37
CA ASP A 23 12.89 3.33 1.47
C ASP A 23 12.48 3.68 0.03
N HIS A 24 13.39 4.34 -0.70
CA HIS A 24 13.15 4.70 -2.10
C HIS A 24 12.81 3.47 -2.97
N GLU A 25 13.19 2.26 -2.54
CA GLU A 25 12.84 1.01 -3.22
C GLU A 25 11.40 0.53 -2.97
N LEU A 26 10.72 1.06 -1.94
CA LEU A 26 9.38 0.64 -1.53
C LEU A 26 8.30 1.74 -1.74
N MET A 27 8.54 2.69 -2.63
CA MET A 27 7.54 3.72 -2.93
C MET A 27 6.29 3.14 -3.62
N PRO A 28 5.08 3.42 -3.10
CA PRO A 28 3.83 2.97 -3.73
C PRO A 28 3.69 3.56 -5.14
N GLN A 29 3.20 2.74 -6.07
CA GLN A 29 2.93 3.17 -7.45
C GLN A 29 1.51 3.72 -7.63
N GLY A 30 0.60 3.37 -6.73
CA GLY A 30 -0.80 3.78 -6.78
C GLY A 30 -1.71 2.87 -5.98
N VAL A 31 -3.01 3.13 -6.08
CA VAL A 31 -4.07 2.40 -5.41
C VAL A 31 -5.05 1.86 -6.45
N TYR A 32 -5.49 0.62 -6.28
CA TYR A 32 -6.54 0.01 -7.07
C TYR A 32 -7.73 -0.36 -6.17
N ASP A 33 -8.91 0.17 -6.49
CA ASP A 33 -10.17 -0.15 -5.82
C ASP A 33 -10.87 -1.31 -6.54
N LEU A 34 -10.92 -2.45 -5.86
CA LEU A 34 -11.55 -3.67 -6.38
C LEU A 34 -13.06 -3.52 -6.61
N PHE A 35 -13.75 -2.70 -5.82
CA PHE A 35 -15.21 -2.57 -5.90
C PHE A 35 -15.65 -1.64 -7.02
N THR A 36 -14.83 -0.66 -7.39
CA THR A 36 -15.16 0.33 -8.44
C THR A 36 -14.33 0.18 -9.71
N ASP A 37 -13.36 -0.75 -9.75
CA ASP A 37 -12.38 -0.93 -10.84
C ASP A 37 -11.59 0.36 -11.17
N LYS A 38 -11.45 1.26 -10.18
CA LYS A 38 -10.72 2.52 -10.33
C LYS A 38 -9.29 2.35 -9.86
N ALA A 39 -8.36 2.90 -10.64
CA ALA A 39 -6.97 3.08 -10.23
C ALA A 39 -6.71 4.57 -9.97
N THR A 40 -5.81 4.87 -9.04
CA THR A 40 -5.35 6.24 -8.74
C THR A 40 -3.84 6.19 -8.57
N VAL A 41 -3.12 7.14 -9.17
CA VAL A 41 -1.66 7.20 -9.01
C VAL A 41 -1.34 7.70 -7.61
N TYR A 42 -0.21 7.27 -7.07
CA TYR A 42 0.27 7.74 -5.78
C TYR A 42 0.88 9.14 -5.92
N ASP A 43 0.39 10.07 -5.12
CA ASP A 43 1.00 11.38 -4.91
C ASP A 43 1.63 11.39 -3.51
N HIS A 44 2.92 11.70 -3.44
CA HIS A 44 3.63 11.82 -2.17
C HIS A 44 3.70 13.29 -1.76
N ALA A 45 3.17 13.63 -0.60
CA ALA A 45 3.12 15.01 -0.10
C ALA A 45 2.54 16.03 -1.12
N GLY A 46 1.59 15.60 -1.96
CA GLY A 46 0.98 16.43 -3.01
C GLY A 46 1.84 16.64 -4.26
N GLN A 47 2.95 15.91 -4.38
CA GLN A 47 3.78 15.87 -5.58
C GLN A 47 3.68 14.51 -6.26
N PHE A 48 3.54 14.55 -7.58
CA PHE A 48 3.61 13.36 -8.41
C PHE A 48 5.07 12.87 -8.47
N VAL A 49 5.35 11.72 -7.88
CA VAL A 49 6.74 11.19 -7.75
C VAL A 49 7.14 10.29 -8.93
N GLY A 50 6.35 10.29 -10.01
CA GLY A 50 6.47 9.27 -11.04
C GLY A 50 5.76 7.99 -10.62
N GLY A 51 5.24 7.27 -11.60
CA GLY A 51 4.49 6.06 -11.33
C GLY A 51 4.04 5.35 -12.59
N LEU A 52 3.65 4.09 -12.43
CA LEU A 52 3.01 3.30 -13.49
C LEU A 52 1.71 3.97 -13.99
N SER A 53 1.36 3.69 -15.25
CA SER A 53 0.08 4.14 -15.78
C SER A 53 -1.09 3.51 -15.01
N LEU A 54 -2.25 4.16 -15.00
CA LEU A 54 -3.46 3.63 -14.38
C LEU A 54 -3.81 2.22 -14.88
N GLU A 55 -3.59 1.96 -16.18
CA GLU A 55 -3.76 0.65 -16.79
C GLU A 55 -2.78 -0.39 -16.24
N ALA A 56 -1.51 -0.01 -16.04
CA ALA A 56 -0.51 -0.89 -15.47
C ALA A 56 -0.80 -1.21 -13.99
N ILE A 57 -1.19 -0.21 -13.19
CA ILE A 57 -1.62 -0.40 -11.79
C ILE A 57 -2.80 -1.38 -11.72
N ARG A 58 -3.82 -1.18 -12.56
CA ARG A 58 -4.99 -2.07 -12.66
C ARG A 58 -4.59 -3.48 -13.05
N THR A 59 -3.72 -3.64 -14.04
CA THR A 59 -3.28 -4.95 -14.55
C THR A 59 -2.56 -5.74 -13.46
N ILE A 60 -1.57 -5.14 -12.82
CA ILE A 60 -0.80 -5.76 -11.72
C ILE A 60 -1.73 -6.14 -10.56
N ALA A 61 -2.63 -5.25 -10.16
CA ALA A 61 -3.55 -5.53 -9.08
C ALA A 61 -4.49 -6.71 -9.40
N LYS A 62 -5.02 -6.78 -10.62
CA LYS A 62 -5.86 -7.91 -11.07
C LYS A 62 -5.08 -9.21 -11.13
N GLU A 63 -3.83 -9.20 -11.62
CA GLU A 63 -2.94 -10.37 -11.62
C GLU A 63 -2.64 -10.86 -10.21
N TYR A 64 -2.33 -9.94 -9.30
CA TYR A 64 -2.11 -10.25 -7.89
C TYR A 64 -3.37 -10.88 -7.28
N LEU A 65 -4.53 -10.23 -7.40
CA LEU A 65 -5.78 -10.77 -6.88
C LEU A 65 -6.14 -12.14 -7.46
N ASN A 66 -5.86 -12.37 -8.76
CA ASN A 66 -6.04 -13.68 -9.38
C ASN A 66 -5.13 -14.76 -8.77
N THR A 67 -3.92 -14.39 -8.36
CA THR A 67 -2.98 -15.27 -7.66
C THR A 67 -3.51 -15.69 -6.28
N PHE A 68 -4.23 -14.80 -5.58
CA PHE A 68 -4.79 -15.04 -4.24
C PHE A 68 -6.26 -15.49 -4.24
N LYS A 69 -6.91 -15.65 -5.40
CA LYS A 69 -8.28 -16.19 -5.53
C LYS A 69 -8.57 -17.48 -4.75
N PRO A 70 -7.66 -18.46 -4.57
CA PRO A 70 -7.96 -19.61 -3.72
C PRO A 70 -8.26 -19.25 -2.25
N PHE A 71 -7.77 -18.11 -1.73
CA PHE A 71 -8.06 -17.65 -0.36
C PHE A 71 -9.35 -16.81 -0.23
N ALA A 72 -9.75 -16.08 -1.28
CA ALA A 72 -10.96 -15.26 -1.26
C ALA A 72 -12.25 -16.10 -1.13
N ASN A 73 -12.24 -17.33 -1.66
CA ASN A 73 -13.36 -18.28 -1.48
C ASN A 73 -13.44 -18.83 -0.04
N LEU A 74 -12.33 -18.83 0.73
CA LEU A 74 -12.32 -19.28 2.12
C LEU A 74 -13.03 -18.27 3.04
N ILE A 75 -12.86 -16.96 2.78
CA ILE A 75 -13.55 -15.90 3.53
C ILE A 75 -15.06 -15.94 3.28
N ARG A 76 -15.52 -16.28 2.07
CA ARG A 76 -16.94 -16.47 1.76
C ARG A 76 -17.57 -17.72 2.38
N LEU A 77 -16.79 -18.76 2.68
CA LEU A 77 -17.27 -20.01 3.28
C LEU A 77 -17.39 -19.94 4.81
N SER A 78 -16.77 -18.96 5.46
CA SER A 78 -16.81 -18.78 6.92
C SER A 78 -18.12 -18.15 7.43
N ASP A 79 -18.94 -17.58 6.54
CA ASP A 79 -20.25 -17.00 6.86
C ASP A 79 -21.42 -17.99 6.60
N GLY A 80 -21.12 -19.30 6.56
CA GLY A 80 -22.08 -20.39 6.37
C GLY A 80 -22.31 -21.23 7.61
#